data_AF-A0AAP3DLC3-F1
#
_entry.id   AF-A0AAP3DLC3-F1
#
_cell.length_a   1.000
_cell.length_b   1.000
_cell.length_c   1.000
_cell.angle_alpha   90.00
_cell.angle_beta   90.00
_cell.angle_gamma   90.00
#
_symmetry.space_group_name_H-M   'P 1'
#
loop_
_entity.id
_entity.type
_entity.pdbx_description
1 polymer ?
#
loop_
_entity_poly.entity_id
_entity_poly.type
_entity_poly.pdbx_seq_one_letter_code
_entity_poly.pdbx_strand_id
1 'polypeptide(L)'
;MTNVTILTDDSGVKREYFEVERGANVGERVKIIADAGVMLGEYRKGEVYTVTKLDGSFFIYVDGKWGDGTTLNLSHDDYVVLEPTDIIHVDGVRYREEEREAKVGERILIVAAEVTGGLYDNGSVLTVKVAPNTLGFVYVNEHGLAVLYREYVVMTPLTDSLTKSTEPATNNITVNLTINVASSSPSEILKAIVDSVQAELVKFVGAPNDGETRDKMAEASIKTGIDTTAVGRALQKMRDNVVERAKADLVELRSDMSNVRNPHLRGRDDIYLTHGHTGVIAEFIVNKEKRTVVCLLRNAVFPEMISGRGIAKCSPDDCFNVHIGKAIALRRALELDVPTEYLTAPQPTEVRVGDVVKAIDGVHDGASGIVESVGDTSFINGANGLVFRNAEYENLKGYSGCWTYLKNVKIIDDSNPQSAYVSEVTAVA
;
A
#
# COMPACT_ATOMS: atom_id res chain seq x y z
N MET A 1 7.24 -15.02 24.21
CA MET A 1 7.01 -15.56 22.85
C MET A 1 5.85 -16.53 22.96
N THR A 2 4.81 -16.37 22.16
CA THR A 2 3.72 -17.35 22.10
C THR A 2 4.22 -18.58 21.35
N ASN A 3 4.15 -19.76 21.95
CA ASN A 3 4.51 -21.00 21.27
C ASN A 3 3.42 -21.34 20.24
N VAL A 4 3.84 -21.76 19.04
CA VAL A 4 2.95 -22.06 17.93
C VAL A 4 3.26 -23.47 17.43
N THR A 5 2.20 -24.26 17.24
CA THR A 5 2.26 -25.57 16.59
C THR A 5 1.55 -25.51 15.24
N ILE A 6 2.17 -26.06 14.19
CA ILE A 6 1.55 -26.14 12.86
C ILE A 6 0.99 -27.55 12.67
N LEU A 7 -0.30 -27.66 12.38
CA LEU A 7 -0.98 -28.92 12.14
C LEU A 7 -1.87 -28.83 10.91
N THR A 8 -2.17 -29.98 10.31
CA THR A 8 -3.22 -30.07 9.31
C THR A 8 -4.58 -30.14 10.03
N ASP A 9 -5.48 -29.24 9.66
CA ASP A 9 -6.86 -29.21 10.15
C ASP A 9 -7.74 -30.22 9.39
N ASP A 10 -9.00 -30.32 9.80
CA ASP A 10 -9.95 -31.30 9.23
C ASP A 10 -10.30 -31.01 7.76
N SER A 11 -9.99 -29.80 7.27
CA SER A 11 -10.13 -29.44 5.85
C SER A 11 -8.89 -29.80 5.02
N GLY A 12 -7.83 -30.34 5.65
CA GLY A 12 -6.58 -30.67 4.97
C GLY A 12 -5.61 -29.50 4.85
N VAL A 13 -5.91 -28.35 5.47
CA VAL A 13 -5.07 -27.14 5.41
C VAL A 13 -4.09 -27.11 6.57
N LYS A 14 -2.84 -26.75 6.32
CA LYS A 14 -1.86 -26.53 7.39
C LYS A 14 -2.14 -25.20 8.08
N ARG A 15 -2.50 -25.23 9.36
CA ARG A 15 -2.86 -24.07 10.17
C ARG A 15 -1.96 -23.95 11.39
N GLU A 16 -1.74 -22.72 11.83
CA GLU A 16 -1.07 -22.43 13.09
C GLU A 16 -2.05 -22.44 14.26
N TYR A 17 -1.59 -23.01 15.37
CA TYR A 17 -2.32 -23.08 16.62
C TYR A 17 -1.48 -22.46 17.73
N PHE A 18 -2.10 -21.61 18.54
CA PHE A 18 -1.50 -21.16 19.78
C PHE A 18 -1.51 -22.27 20.81
N GLU A 19 -0.39 -22.44 21.49
CA GLU A 19 -0.26 -23.32 22.64
C GLU A 19 -0.65 -22.56 23.90
N VAL A 20 -1.78 -22.93 24.49
CA VAL A 20 -2.36 -22.25 25.65
C VAL A 20 -2.39 -23.19 26.85
N GLU A 21 -1.78 -22.76 27.95
CA GLU A 21 -1.79 -23.47 29.23
C GLU A 21 -3.14 -23.24 29.93
N ARG A 22 -4.10 -24.13 29.68
CA ARG A 22 -5.41 -24.14 30.33
C ARG A 22 -6.07 -25.52 30.32
N GLY A 23 -7.14 -25.67 31.11
CA GLY A 23 -8.04 -26.83 31.04
C GLY A 23 -8.65 -26.98 29.64
N ALA A 24 -8.67 -28.21 29.12
CA ALA A 24 -9.24 -28.54 27.82
C ALA A 24 -10.72 -28.96 27.95
N ASN A 25 -11.48 -28.76 26.89
CA ASN A 25 -12.85 -29.25 26.73
C ASN A 25 -12.90 -30.45 25.79
N VAL A 26 -13.97 -31.25 25.88
CA VAL A 26 -14.21 -32.35 24.93
C VAL A 26 -14.26 -31.82 23.50
N GLY A 27 -13.53 -32.46 22.59
CA GLY A 27 -13.39 -32.09 21.19
C GLY A 27 -12.20 -31.17 20.88
N GLU A 28 -11.56 -30.57 21.89
CA GLU A 28 -10.35 -29.76 21.65
C GLU A 28 -9.14 -30.64 21.34
N ARG A 29 -8.17 -30.08 20.60
CA ARG A 29 -6.86 -30.72 20.36
C ARG A 29 -5.88 -30.28 21.43
N VAL A 30 -5.11 -31.23 21.96
CA VAL A 30 -4.08 -30.99 22.97
C VAL A 30 -2.74 -31.52 22.50
N LYS A 31 -1.66 -30.83 22.84
CA LYS A 31 -0.28 -31.27 22.56
C LYS A 31 0.42 -31.63 23.85
N ILE A 32 1.07 -32.79 23.87
CA ILE A 32 1.90 -33.21 25.00
C ILE A 32 3.12 -32.30 25.14
N ILE A 33 3.33 -31.75 26.33
CA ILE A 33 4.52 -30.96 26.69
C ILE A 33 5.44 -31.70 27.67
N ALA A 34 4.91 -32.68 28.40
CA ALA A 34 5.69 -33.49 29.34
C ALA A 34 6.74 -34.36 28.62
N ASP A 35 7.92 -34.48 29.22
CA ASP A 35 8.98 -35.35 28.71
C ASP A 35 8.64 -36.83 29.00
N ALA A 36 9.03 -37.72 28.08
CA ALA A 36 8.67 -39.14 28.07
C ALA A 36 9.05 -39.94 29.34
N GLY A 37 9.90 -39.38 30.22
CA GLY A 37 10.29 -40.01 31.48
C GLY A 37 9.22 -39.98 32.58
N VAL A 38 8.17 -39.15 32.44
CA VAL A 38 7.13 -38.98 33.48
C VAL A 38 6.12 -40.14 33.50
N MET A 39 5.84 -40.76 32.35
CA MET A 39 4.85 -41.85 32.21
C MET A 39 5.39 -43.04 31.41
N LEU A 40 6.59 -43.52 31.78
CA LEU A 40 7.20 -44.74 31.23
C LEU A 40 7.37 -44.78 29.69
N GLY A 41 7.38 -43.62 29.03
CA GLY A 41 7.58 -43.49 27.58
C GLY A 41 6.36 -43.83 26.72
N GLU A 42 5.16 -43.94 27.31
CA GLU A 42 3.96 -44.36 26.59
C GLU A 42 3.33 -43.26 25.73
N TYR A 43 3.61 -42.00 26.04
CA TYR A 43 3.36 -40.87 25.14
C TYR A 43 4.64 -40.05 24.95
N ARG A 44 4.74 -39.36 23.82
CA ARG A 44 5.92 -38.56 23.47
C ARG A 44 5.58 -37.08 23.44
N LYS A 45 6.51 -36.27 23.96
CA LYS A 45 6.46 -34.83 23.83
C LYS A 45 6.24 -34.42 22.37
N GLY A 46 5.26 -33.56 22.15
CA GLY A 46 4.85 -33.08 20.83
C GLY A 46 3.76 -33.91 20.15
N GLU A 47 3.38 -35.07 20.68
CA GLU A 47 2.21 -35.80 20.19
C GLU A 47 0.93 -34.98 20.41
N VAL A 48 -0.02 -35.10 19.48
CA VAL A 48 -1.27 -34.36 19.49
C VAL A 48 -2.43 -35.33 19.52
N TYR A 49 -3.37 -35.09 20.41
CA TYR A 49 -4.55 -35.92 20.61
C TYR A 49 -5.83 -35.06 20.71
N THR A 50 -6.99 -35.68 20.50
CA THR A 50 -8.30 -35.04 20.66
C THR A 50 -8.92 -35.46 21.99
N VAL A 51 -9.45 -34.50 22.76
CA VAL A 51 -10.11 -34.80 24.03
C VAL A 51 -11.44 -35.50 23.81
N THR A 52 -11.61 -36.68 24.42
CA THR A 52 -12.82 -37.51 24.28
C THR A 52 -13.71 -37.45 25.52
N LYS A 53 -13.15 -37.20 26.71
CA LYS A 53 -13.90 -37.13 27.98
C LYS A 53 -13.15 -36.32 29.04
N LEU A 54 -13.88 -35.60 29.89
CA LEU A 54 -13.35 -34.95 31.09
C LEU A 54 -13.58 -35.85 32.31
N ASP A 55 -12.60 -35.94 33.22
CA ASP A 55 -12.73 -36.77 34.43
C ASP A 55 -12.26 -36.01 35.67
N GLY A 56 -13.24 -35.40 36.34
CA GLY A 56 -13.01 -34.59 37.52
C GLY A 56 -12.11 -33.38 37.24
N SER A 57 -11.33 -32.99 38.24
CA SER A 57 -10.47 -31.80 38.20
C SER A 57 -9.00 -32.10 37.86
N PHE A 58 -8.67 -33.36 37.55
CA PHE A 58 -7.27 -33.80 37.48
C PHE A 58 -6.85 -34.32 36.11
N PHE A 59 -7.78 -34.93 35.35
CA PHE A 59 -7.45 -35.62 34.11
C PHE A 59 -8.44 -35.35 32.98
N ILE A 60 -7.92 -35.44 31.76
CA ILE A 60 -8.68 -35.58 30.53
C ILE A 60 -8.39 -36.94 29.89
N TYR A 61 -9.34 -37.52 29.17
CA TYR A 61 -9.12 -38.68 28.31
C TYR A 61 -9.06 -38.22 26.87
N VAL A 62 -8.18 -38.84 26.09
CA VAL A 62 -7.96 -38.51 24.69
C VAL A 62 -8.18 -39.72 23.78
N ASP A 63 -8.12 -39.53 22.46
CA ASP A 63 -8.30 -40.57 21.45
C ASP A 63 -7.09 -41.52 21.30
N GLY A 64 -5.99 -41.24 22.02
CA GLY A 64 -4.84 -42.14 22.18
C GLY A 64 -5.10 -43.37 23.06
N LYS A 65 -4.16 -44.32 23.01
CA LYS A 65 -4.18 -45.55 23.79
C LYS A 65 -2.87 -45.75 24.55
N TRP A 66 -2.99 -46.24 25.78
CA TRP A 66 -1.87 -46.85 26.50
C TRP A 66 -1.43 -48.14 25.79
N GLY A 67 -0.20 -48.60 26.06
CA GLY A 67 0.35 -49.82 25.48
C GLY A 67 -0.44 -51.08 25.82
N ASP A 68 -1.22 -51.06 26.90
CA ASP A 68 -2.14 -52.12 27.31
C ASP A 68 -3.52 -52.07 26.59
N GLY A 69 -3.73 -51.08 25.73
CA GLY A 69 -4.97 -50.88 24.95
C GLY A 69 -6.05 -50.07 25.66
N THR A 70 -5.83 -49.63 26.91
CA THR A 70 -6.76 -48.72 27.60
C THR A 70 -6.67 -47.29 27.04
N THR A 71 -7.69 -46.46 27.27
CA THR A 71 -7.72 -45.08 26.75
C THR A 71 -6.72 -44.21 27.50
N LEU A 72 -5.92 -43.46 26.74
CA LEU A 72 -4.93 -42.55 27.29
C LEU A 72 -5.60 -41.41 28.08
N ASN A 73 -5.15 -41.20 29.31
CA ASN A 73 -5.54 -40.06 30.14
C ASN A 73 -4.33 -39.18 30.44
N LEU A 74 -4.52 -37.86 30.38
CA LEU A 74 -3.48 -36.85 30.56
C LEU A 74 -3.81 -35.98 31.76
N SER A 75 -2.80 -35.68 32.58
CA SER A 75 -2.95 -34.66 33.63
C SER A 75 -3.02 -33.26 33.00
N HIS A 76 -3.67 -32.30 33.66
CA HIS A 76 -3.72 -30.91 33.20
C HIS A 76 -2.34 -30.25 33.06
N ASP A 77 -1.31 -30.78 33.74
CA ASP A 77 0.06 -30.29 33.66
C ASP A 77 0.87 -30.88 32.48
N ASP A 78 0.35 -31.92 31.81
CA ASP A 78 1.10 -32.67 30.79
C ASP A 78 0.87 -32.15 29.37
N TYR A 79 -0.06 -31.21 29.17
CA TYR A 79 -0.48 -30.76 27.85
C TYR A 79 -0.71 -29.25 27.76
N VAL A 80 -0.74 -28.76 26.52
CA VAL A 80 -1.27 -27.43 26.17
C VAL A 80 -2.45 -27.59 25.21
N VAL A 81 -3.45 -26.72 25.33
CA VAL A 81 -4.56 -26.67 24.37
C VAL A 81 -4.08 -25.97 23.11
N LEU A 82 -4.48 -26.49 21.95
CA LEU A 82 -4.18 -25.93 20.65
C LEU A 82 -5.36 -25.10 20.14
N GLU A 83 -5.27 -23.79 20.27
CA GLU A 83 -6.30 -22.87 19.79
C GLU A 83 -6.00 -22.44 18.34
N PRO A 84 -6.92 -22.61 17.38
CA PRO A 84 -6.67 -22.28 15.98
C PRO A 84 -6.48 -20.78 15.78
N THR A 85 -5.58 -20.43 14.87
CA THR A 85 -5.40 -19.05 14.39
C THR A 85 -6.02 -18.87 13.00
N ASP A 86 -6.07 -17.62 12.55
CA ASP A 86 -6.38 -17.25 11.17
C ASP A 86 -5.18 -17.39 10.23
N ILE A 87 -4.09 -18.05 10.66
CA ILE A 87 -2.86 -18.19 9.87
C ILE A 87 -2.73 -19.60 9.32
N ILE A 88 -2.55 -19.69 8.00
CA ILE A 88 -2.41 -20.93 7.25
C ILE A 88 -1.15 -20.96 6.40
N HIS A 89 -0.73 -22.16 6.02
CA HIS A 89 0.43 -22.42 5.17
C HIS A 89 -0.02 -23.14 3.90
N VAL A 90 0.14 -22.47 2.75
CA VAL A 90 -0.21 -23.01 1.44
C VAL A 90 0.98 -22.84 0.52
N ASP A 91 1.41 -23.92 -0.13
CA ASP A 91 2.57 -23.95 -1.04
C ASP A 91 3.87 -23.39 -0.43
N GLY A 92 4.05 -23.54 0.89
CA GLY A 92 5.21 -23.03 1.63
C GLY A 92 5.18 -21.54 1.96
N VAL A 93 4.06 -20.86 1.67
CA VAL A 93 3.84 -19.45 2.00
C VAL A 93 2.82 -19.35 3.14
N ARG A 94 3.07 -18.44 4.09
CA ARG A 94 2.12 -18.11 5.16
C ARG A 94 1.08 -17.12 4.67
N TYR A 95 -0.17 -17.34 5.02
CA TYR A 95 -1.29 -16.46 4.71
C TYR A 95 -2.12 -16.21 5.96
N ARG A 96 -2.73 -15.03 6.03
CA ARG A 96 -3.82 -14.70 6.94
C ARG A 96 -5.15 -14.88 6.20
N GLU A 97 -6.11 -15.51 6.86
CA GLU A 97 -7.49 -15.62 6.39
C GLU A 97 -8.25 -14.32 6.71
N GLU A 98 -8.92 -13.77 5.71
CA GLU A 98 -9.74 -12.55 5.85
C GLU A 98 -11.16 -12.79 5.32
N GLU A 99 -12.15 -12.58 6.17
CA GLU A 99 -13.57 -12.62 5.79
C GLU A 99 -13.97 -11.30 5.11
N ARG A 100 -13.73 -11.21 3.80
CA ARG A 100 -14.07 -10.06 2.94
C ARG A 100 -14.26 -10.48 1.49
N GLU A 101 -14.97 -9.65 0.72
CA GLU A 101 -15.14 -9.91 -0.72
C GLU A 101 -13.78 -9.94 -1.43
N ALA A 102 -13.59 -10.95 -2.28
CA ALA A 102 -12.37 -11.13 -3.05
C ALA A 102 -12.38 -10.28 -4.33
N LYS A 103 -11.19 -9.82 -4.72
CA LYS A 103 -10.94 -9.11 -5.98
C LYS A 103 -10.35 -10.05 -7.02
N VAL A 104 -10.48 -9.68 -8.29
CA VAL A 104 -9.88 -10.41 -9.41
C VAL A 104 -8.37 -10.57 -9.18
N GLY A 105 -7.87 -11.80 -9.33
CA GLY A 105 -6.47 -12.17 -9.13
C GLY A 105 -6.11 -12.62 -7.72
N GLU A 106 -6.97 -12.43 -6.72
CA GLU A 106 -6.71 -12.90 -5.35
C GLU A 106 -6.88 -14.42 -5.23
N ARG A 107 -6.18 -15.03 -4.26
CA ARG A 107 -6.39 -16.42 -3.85
C ARG A 107 -7.41 -16.47 -2.72
N ILE A 108 -8.32 -17.45 -2.78
CA ILE A 108 -9.32 -17.70 -1.76
C ILE A 108 -9.18 -19.14 -1.23
N LEU A 109 -9.50 -19.33 0.04
CA LEU A 109 -9.63 -20.65 0.66
C LEU A 109 -11.11 -20.96 0.86
N ILE A 110 -11.57 -22.13 0.41
CA ILE A 110 -12.92 -22.61 0.69
C ILE A 110 -12.99 -23.14 2.13
N VAL A 111 -13.85 -22.54 2.95
CA VAL A 111 -14.05 -22.88 4.37
C VAL A 111 -15.45 -23.44 4.65
N ALA A 112 -16.42 -23.19 3.76
CA ALA A 112 -17.80 -23.64 3.90
C ALA A 112 -18.40 -24.02 2.54
N ALA A 113 -17.89 -25.08 1.93
CA ALA A 113 -18.28 -25.54 0.60
C ALA A 113 -19.77 -25.95 0.54
N GLU A 114 -20.53 -25.34 -0.38
CA GLU A 114 -21.96 -25.55 -0.57
C GLU A 114 -22.29 -25.74 -2.06
N VAL A 115 -23.09 -26.75 -2.42
CA VAL A 115 -23.58 -26.96 -3.81
C VAL A 115 -22.43 -27.00 -4.84
N THR A 116 -21.30 -27.63 -4.48
CA THR A 116 -20.03 -27.56 -5.24
C THR A 116 -20.05 -28.29 -6.58
N GLY A 117 -21.06 -29.13 -6.82
CA GLY A 117 -21.09 -30.02 -7.99
C GLY A 117 -19.90 -30.99 -8.06
N GLY A 118 -19.17 -31.18 -6.95
CA GLY A 118 -17.95 -31.99 -6.89
C GLY A 118 -16.70 -31.32 -7.48
N LEU A 119 -16.73 -29.99 -7.69
CA LEU A 119 -15.62 -29.25 -8.31
C LEU A 119 -14.61 -28.69 -7.30
N TYR A 120 -15.01 -28.55 -6.04
CA TYR A 120 -14.18 -28.09 -4.93
C TYR A 120 -14.75 -28.61 -3.61
N ASP A 121 -13.90 -28.64 -2.59
CA ASP A 121 -14.20 -29.05 -1.21
C ASP A 121 -13.63 -28.03 -0.21
N ASN A 122 -14.02 -28.13 1.07
CA ASN A 122 -13.33 -27.39 2.14
C ASN A 122 -11.83 -27.66 2.09
N GLY A 123 -11.03 -26.60 2.21
CA GLY A 123 -9.58 -26.66 2.05
C GLY A 123 -9.08 -26.38 0.64
N SER A 124 -9.97 -26.30 -0.36
CA SER A 124 -9.59 -25.97 -1.74
C SER A 124 -9.11 -24.52 -1.83
N VAL A 125 -7.99 -24.31 -2.54
CA VAL A 125 -7.44 -22.98 -2.80
C VAL A 125 -7.65 -22.63 -4.26
N LEU A 126 -8.37 -21.54 -4.51
CA LEU A 126 -8.81 -21.14 -5.85
C LEU A 126 -8.37 -19.70 -6.16
N THR A 127 -8.31 -19.36 -7.45
CA THR A 127 -7.87 -18.04 -7.92
C THR A 127 -9.02 -17.29 -8.57
N VAL A 128 -9.34 -16.10 -8.07
CA VAL A 128 -10.48 -15.32 -8.57
C VAL A 128 -10.21 -14.81 -9.98
N LYS A 129 -11.13 -15.14 -10.89
CA LYS A 129 -11.15 -14.70 -12.29
C LYS A 129 -12.05 -13.50 -12.52
N VAL A 130 -13.23 -13.50 -11.90
CA VAL A 130 -14.24 -12.44 -12.03
C VAL A 130 -14.92 -12.24 -10.68
N ALA A 131 -15.03 -10.99 -10.23
CA ALA A 131 -15.74 -10.61 -9.02
C ALA A 131 -16.84 -9.58 -9.36
N PRO A 132 -18.09 -10.03 -9.62
CA PRO A 132 -19.21 -9.12 -9.85
C PRO A 132 -19.59 -8.38 -8.55
N ASN A 133 -19.41 -7.05 -8.53
CA ASN A 133 -19.62 -6.18 -7.36
C ASN A 133 -21.06 -6.12 -6.79
N THR A 134 -21.99 -6.94 -7.27
CA THR A 134 -23.42 -6.84 -6.94
C THR A 134 -24.11 -8.16 -6.58
N LEU A 135 -23.41 -9.30 -6.62
CA LEU A 135 -24.08 -10.60 -6.53
C LEU A 135 -23.54 -11.55 -5.44
N GLY A 136 -22.57 -11.13 -4.62
CA GLY A 136 -22.11 -11.91 -3.47
C GLY A 136 -21.49 -13.27 -3.84
N PHE A 137 -20.89 -13.37 -5.02
CA PHE A 137 -20.17 -14.56 -5.50
C PHE A 137 -19.00 -14.16 -6.40
N VAL A 138 -18.09 -15.10 -6.64
CA VAL A 138 -16.98 -14.96 -7.58
C VAL A 138 -16.94 -16.11 -8.57
N TYR A 139 -16.36 -15.88 -9.74
CA TYR A 139 -15.91 -16.95 -10.63
C TYR A 139 -14.41 -17.12 -10.50
N VAL A 140 -13.95 -18.36 -10.55
CA VAL A 140 -12.55 -18.73 -10.38
C VAL A 140 -11.93 -19.21 -11.71
N ASN A 141 -10.61 -19.37 -11.74
CA ASN A 141 -9.90 -19.84 -12.93
C ASN A 141 -10.03 -21.35 -13.11
N GLU A 142 -10.17 -22.08 -12.00
CA GLU A 142 -10.09 -23.53 -11.91
C GLU A 142 -11.35 -24.21 -12.46
N HIS A 143 -12.53 -23.56 -12.36
CA HIS A 143 -13.80 -24.08 -12.87
C HIS A 143 -14.84 -22.99 -13.16
N GLY A 144 -15.89 -23.36 -13.88
CA GLY A 144 -16.97 -22.46 -14.29
C GLY A 144 -18.09 -22.23 -13.26
N LEU A 145 -18.10 -22.96 -12.14
CA LEU A 145 -19.10 -22.78 -11.08
C LEU A 145 -18.81 -21.51 -10.25
N ALA A 146 -19.86 -20.78 -9.89
CA ALA A 146 -19.76 -19.61 -9.02
C ALA A 146 -19.53 -20.07 -7.57
N VAL A 147 -18.60 -19.40 -6.87
CA VAL A 147 -18.32 -19.61 -5.45
C VAL A 147 -18.93 -18.45 -4.67
N LEU A 148 -19.81 -18.74 -3.73
CA LEU A 148 -20.52 -17.72 -2.97
C LEU A 148 -19.62 -17.11 -1.90
N TYR A 149 -19.83 -15.84 -1.56
CA TYR A 149 -19.02 -15.10 -0.58
C TYR A 149 -18.89 -15.82 0.78
N ARG A 150 -19.97 -16.47 1.22
CA ARG A 150 -19.99 -17.22 2.49
C ARG A 150 -19.18 -18.52 2.49
N GLU A 151 -18.79 -19.01 1.32
CA GLU A 151 -18.08 -20.30 1.20
C GLU A 151 -16.57 -20.13 1.37
N TYR A 152 -16.05 -18.90 1.29
CA TYR A 152 -14.61 -18.65 1.22
C TYR A 152 -14.12 -17.53 2.14
N VAL A 153 -12.82 -17.57 2.41
CA VAL A 153 -12.04 -16.45 2.98
C VAL A 153 -10.94 -16.06 1.99
N VAL A 154 -10.55 -14.79 1.98
CA VAL A 154 -9.42 -14.31 1.18
C VAL A 154 -8.12 -14.65 1.87
N MET A 155 -7.14 -15.12 1.12
CA MET A 155 -5.81 -15.43 1.63
C MET A 155 -4.85 -14.26 1.37
N THR A 156 -4.51 -13.52 2.43
CA THR A 156 -3.54 -12.42 2.36
C THR A 156 -2.15 -12.93 2.75
N PRO A 157 -1.14 -12.88 1.86
CA PRO A 157 0.19 -13.40 2.18
C PRO A 157 0.82 -12.62 3.34
N LEU A 158 1.31 -13.35 4.35
CA LEU A 158 2.12 -12.81 5.41
C LEU A 158 3.59 -12.92 4.98
N THR A 159 4.22 -11.79 4.67
CA THR A 159 5.67 -11.72 4.48
C THR A 159 6.36 -11.95 5.82
N ASP A 160 6.67 -13.21 6.09
CA ASP A 160 7.50 -13.61 7.20
C ASP A 160 8.94 -13.19 6.95
N SER A 161 9.35 -12.09 7.57
CA SER A 161 10.74 -11.88 7.94
C SER A 161 11.17 -13.04 8.85
N LEU A 162 11.90 -14.01 8.30
CA LEU A 162 12.63 -15.03 9.05
C LEU A 162 13.63 -14.35 10.01
N THR A 163 13.22 -14.06 11.24
CA THR A 163 14.15 -13.82 12.34
C THR A 163 13.57 -14.33 13.65
N LYS A 164 14.09 -15.47 14.11
CA LYS A 164 14.00 -15.90 15.50
C LYS A 164 15.10 -15.17 16.29
N SER A 165 14.65 -14.58 17.40
CA SER A 165 15.37 -14.26 18.65
C SER A 165 16.34 -13.08 18.74
N THR A 166 15.94 -12.16 19.65
CA THR A 166 16.70 -11.39 20.66
C THR A 166 17.74 -10.34 20.25
N GLU A 167 17.43 -9.11 20.69
CA GLU A 167 18.19 -7.85 20.60
C GLU A 167 18.38 -7.27 19.19
N PRO A 168 18.29 -5.92 19.02
CA PRO A 168 18.22 -5.31 17.70
C PRO A 168 19.63 -5.30 17.09
N ALA A 169 20.01 -6.41 16.47
CA ALA A 169 21.13 -6.42 15.55
C ALA A 169 20.73 -5.57 14.34
N THR A 170 21.53 -4.55 14.04
CA THR A 170 21.44 -3.79 12.80
C THR A 170 21.49 -4.77 11.63
N ASN A 171 20.34 -4.97 10.97
CA ASN A 171 20.23 -5.78 9.77
C ASN A 171 20.94 -5.04 8.63
N ASN A 172 22.24 -5.30 8.49
CA ASN A 172 23.01 -4.83 7.36
C ASN A 172 22.63 -5.70 6.15
N ILE A 173 21.69 -5.24 5.34
CA ILE A 173 21.35 -5.91 4.08
C ILE A 173 22.49 -5.62 3.11
N THR A 174 23.23 -6.66 2.73
CA THR A 174 24.28 -6.59 1.70
C THR A 174 23.70 -7.13 0.40
N VAL A 175 23.54 -6.26 -0.61
CA VAL A 175 23.05 -6.63 -1.94
C VAL A 175 24.24 -6.77 -2.89
N ASN A 176 24.55 -8.00 -3.31
CA ASN A 176 25.62 -8.26 -4.29
C ASN A 176 25.07 -8.12 -5.72
N LEU A 177 25.21 -6.92 -6.31
CA LEU A 177 24.81 -6.65 -7.69
C LEU A 177 25.97 -6.86 -8.65
N THR A 178 25.80 -7.75 -9.63
CA THR A 178 26.72 -7.89 -10.77
C THR A 178 26.15 -7.12 -11.96
N ILE A 179 26.83 -6.05 -12.37
CA ILE A 179 26.35 -5.13 -13.40
C ILE A 179 27.28 -5.25 -14.62
N ASN A 180 26.80 -5.91 -15.67
CA ASN A 180 27.54 -6.06 -16.91
C ASN A 180 27.24 -4.87 -17.83
N VAL A 181 28.21 -3.97 -17.99
CA VAL A 181 28.08 -2.79 -18.86
C VAL A 181 28.98 -2.98 -20.08
N ALA A 182 28.39 -2.98 -21.28
CA ALA A 182 29.12 -3.08 -22.55
C ALA A 182 29.67 -1.73 -23.05
N SER A 183 29.52 -0.67 -22.25
CA SER A 183 29.86 0.72 -22.58
C SER A 183 31.06 1.20 -21.75
N SER A 184 31.97 1.95 -22.39
CA SER A 184 33.09 2.64 -21.73
C SER A 184 32.74 4.08 -21.30
N SER A 185 31.49 4.50 -21.44
CA SER A 185 31.03 5.84 -21.06
C SER A 185 30.67 5.90 -19.57
N PRO A 186 31.34 6.75 -18.76
CA PRO A 186 31.07 6.85 -17.32
C PRO A 186 29.62 7.20 -16.97
N SER A 187 28.93 7.96 -17.82
CA SER A 187 27.53 8.37 -17.62
C SER A 187 26.55 7.22 -17.85
N GLU A 188 26.83 6.34 -18.81
CA GLU A 188 26.00 5.17 -19.11
C GLU A 188 26.21 4.05 -18.09
N ILE A 189 27.45 3.89 -17.62
CA ILE A 189 27.77 3.00 -16.49
C ILE A 189 27.02 3.45 -15.24
N LEU A 190 27.06 4.76 -14.92
CA LEU A 190 26.35 5.30 -13.75
C LEU A 190 24.82 5.12 -13.88
N LYS A 191 24.27 5.34 -15.07
CA LYS A 191 22.85 5.11 -15.33
C LYS A 191 22.46 3.63 -15.15
N ALA A 192 23.26 2.70 -15.66
CA ALA A 192 23.02 1.26 -15.51
C ALA A 192 23.08 0.81 -14.05
N ILE A 193 23.98 1.39 -13.25
CA ILE A 193 24.07 1.14 -11.81
C ILE A 193 22.81 1.65 -11.09
N VAL A 194 22.40 2.89 -11.35
CA VAL A 194 21.20 3.48 -10.73
C VAL A 194 19.94 2.71 -11.12
N ASP A 195 19.77 2.36 -12.40
CA ASP A 195 18.61 1.61 -12.88
C ASP A 195 18.54 0.21 -12.24
N SER A 196 19.69 -0.44 -12.03
CA SER A 196 19.76 -1.77 -11.40
C SER A 196 19.50 -1.73 -9.88
N VAL A 197 20.06 -0.73 -9.19
CA VAL A 197 19.80 -0.51 -7.75
C VAL A 197 18.32 -0.14 -7.52
N GLN A 198 17.75 0.68 -8.40
CA GLN A 198 16.34 1.06 -8.37
C GLN A 198 15.41 -0.14 -8.58
N ALA A 199 15.70 -0.98 -9.58
CA ALA A 199 14.92 -2.19 -9.83
C ALA A 199 14.95 -3.16 -8.63
N GLU A 200 16.04 -3.19 -7.88
CA GLU A 200 16.16 -4.03 -6.68
C GLU A 200 15.44 -3.41 -5.47
N LEU A 201 15.55 -2.09 -5.27
CA LEU A 201 14.83 -1.37 -4.20
C LEU A 201 13.31 -1.44 -4.38
N VAL A 202 12.83 -1.43 -5.63
CA VAL A 202 11.39 -1.56 -5.95
C VAL A 202 10.83 -2.93 -5.52
N LYS A 203 11.67 -3.97 -5.40
CA LYS A 203 11.24 -5.29 -4.89
C LYS A 203 10.95 -5.31 -3.39
N PHE A 204 11.34 -4.26 -2.65
CA PHE A 204 11.10 -4.11 -1.21
C PHE A 204 9.95 -3.14 -0.88
N VAL A 205 9.13 -2.77 -1.87
CA VAL A 205 8.05 -1.77 -1.69
C VAL A 205 6.89 -2.37 -0.88
N GLY A 206 6.90 -2.07 0.41
CA GLY A 206 5.79 -2.27 1.37
C GLY A 206 5.94 -1.47 2.68
N ALA A 207 7.01 -0.69 2.86
CA ALA A 207 7.23 0.09 4.06
C ALA A 207 6.35 1.37 4.08
N PRO A 208 5.71 1.73 5.21
CA PRO A 208 5.00 2.99 5.38
C PRO A 208 5.92 4.20 5.11
N ASN A 209 5.45 5.19 4.37
CA ASN A 209 6.16 6.46 4.19
C ASN A 209 5.82 7.45 5.33
N ASP A 210 6.00 7.00 6.57
CA ASP A 210 5.76 7.78 7.78
C ASP A 210 7.03 8.45 8.33
N GLY A 211 6.87 9.32 9.34
CA GLY A 211 7.98 10.06 9.95
C GLY A 211 9.08 9.16 10.53
N GLU A 212 8.70 8.01 11.09
CA GLU A 212 9.64 7.08 11.73
C GLU A 212 10.55 6.38 10.71
N THR A 213 10.00 6.02 9.55
CA THR A 213 10.77 5.45 8.43
C THR A 213 11.77 6.47 7.88
N ARG A 214 11.42 7.77 7.90
CA ARG A 214 12.29 8.88 7.44
C ARG A 214 13.47 9.13 8.36
N ASP A 215 13.25 9.12 9.67
CA ASP A 215 14.32 9.30 10.66
C ASP A 215 15.34 8.16 10.58
N LYS A 216 14.86 6.92 10.39
CA LYS A 216 15.69 5.73 10.19
C LYS A 216 16.45 5.74 8.86
N MET A 217 15.85 6.24 7.78
CA MET A 217 16.53 6.41 6.48
C MET A 217 17.58 7.53 6.51
N ALA A 218 17.32 8.63 7.23
CA ALA A 218 18.28 9.71 7.44
C ALA A 218 19.48 9.25 8.27
N GLU A 219 19.26 8.50 9.36
CA GLU A 219 20.34 7.89 10.16
C GLU A 219 21.15 6.85 9.36
N ALA A 220 20.49 6.02 8.54
CA ALA A 220 21.17 5.04 7.70
C ALA A 220 22.03 5.70 6.59
N SER A 221 21.60 6.84 6.07
CA SER A 221 22.33 7.61 5.06
C SER A 221 23.60 8.26 5.63
N ILE A 222 23.57 8.73 6.88
CA ILE A 222 24.73 9.30 7.59
C ILE A 222 25.80 8.22 7.85
N LYS A 223 25.40 6.97 8.11
CA LYS A 223 26.31 5.84 8.38
C LYS A 223 26.95 5.23 7.12
N THR A 224 26.33 5.36 5.95
CA THR A 224 26.75 4.65 4.72
C THR A 224 27.64 5.48 3.80
N GLY A 225 27.83 6.78 4.08
CA GLY A 225 28.65 7.66 3.24
C GLY A 225 28.07 7.92 1.84
N ILE A 226 26.78 7.65 1.65
CA ILE A 226 26.07 7.93 0.39
C ILE A 226 25.87 9.45 0.28
N ASP A 227 26.25 10.03 -0.85
CA ASP A 227 25.95 11.43 -1.16
C ASP A 227 24.43 11.62 -1.26
N THR A 228 23.82 12.12 -0.17
CA THR A 228 22.39 12.39 -0.03
C THR A 228 21.88 13.35 -1.10
N THR A 229 22.76 14.16 -1.67
CA THR A 229 22.48 15.07 -2.78
C THR A 229 22.20 14.31 -4.08
N ALA A 230 22.85 13.18 -4.32
CA ALA A 230 22.62 12.36 -5.52
C ALA A 230 21.29 11.58 -5.43
N VAL A 231 20.98 11.03 -4.25
CA VAL A 231 19.71 10.33 -3.99
C VAL A 231 18.53 11.31 -4.05
N GLY A 232 18.66 12.49 -3.43
CA GLY A 232 17.65 13.54 -3.52
C GLY A 232 17.38 13.96 -4.97
N ARG A 233 18.43 14.20 -5.77
CA ARG A 233 18.27 14.52 -7.20
C ARG A 233 17.58 13.41 -8.00
N ALA A 234 17.84 12.14 -7.69
CA ALA A 234 17.18 11.02 -8.33
C ALA A 234 15.68 10.95 -7.97
N LEU A 235 15.33 11.11 -6.69
CA LEU A 235 13.95 11.14 -6.21
C LEU A 235 13.17 12.34 -6.79
N GLN A 236 13.80 13.51 -6.85
CA GLN A 236 13.23 14.69 -7.49
C GLN A 236 12.92 14.42 -8.97
N LYS A 237 13.86 13.81 -9.70
CA LYS A 237 13.66 13.46 -11.10
C LYS A 237 12.54 12.43 -11.30
N MET A 238 12.39 11.46 -10.38
CA MET A 238 11.26 10.54 -10.41
C MET A 238 9.93 11.28 -10.21
N ARG A 239 9.85 12.19 -9.23
CA ARG A 239 8.65 13.00 -9.01
C ARG A 239 8.32 13.85 -10.24
N ASP A 240 9.32 14.51 -10.82
CA ASP A 240 9.16 15.32 -12.03
C ASP A 240 8.61 14.48 -13.19
N ASN A 241 9.13 13.26 -13.40
CA ASN A 241 8.62 12.34 -14.42
C ASN A 241 7.15 11.94 -14.17
N VAL A 242 6.77 11.68 -12.91
CA VAL A 242 5.38 11.35 -12.55
C VAL A 242 4.45 12.54 -12.82
N VAL A 243 4.88 13.76 -12.48
CA VAL A 243 4.13 14.98 -12.76
C VAL A 243 3.97 15.20 -14.27
N GLU A 244 5.03 15.02 -15.06
CA GLU A 244 4.96 15.12 -16.52
C GLU A 244 4.07 14.04 -17.14
N ARG A 245 4.10 12.80 -16.62
CA ARG A 245 3.19 11.75 -17.07
C ARG A 245 1.74 12.10 -16.75
N ALA A 246 1.46 12.63 -15.55
CA ALA A 246 0.13 13.08 -15.18
C ALA A 246 -0.38 14.21 -16.08
N LYS A 247 0.49 15.15 -16.50
CA LYS A 247 0.13 16.19 -17.49
C LYS A 247 -0.16 15.58 -18.86
N ALA A 248 0.69 14.67 -19.33
CA ALA A 248 0.52 13.99 -20.60
C ALA A 248 -0.80 13.19 -20.63
N ASP A 249 -1.16 12.54 -19.53
CA ASP A 249 -2.38 11.73 -19.41
C ASP A 249 -3.67 12.54 -19.61
N LEU A 250 -3.69 13.81 -19.17
CA LEU A 250 -4.80 14.73 -19.44
C LEU A 250 -4.98 15.03 -20.94
N VAL A 251 -3.93 14.83 -21.73
CA VAL A 251 -3.94 15.04 -23.17
C VAL A 251 -4.14 13.73 -23.92
N GLU A 252 -3.39 12.68 -23.57
CA GLU A 252 -3.40 11.37 -24.21
C GLU A 252 -4.77 10.66 -24.09
N LEU A 253 -5.53 10.92 -23.03
CA LEU A 253 -6.87 10.35 -22.85
C LEU A 253 -7.97 11.03 -23.69
N ARG A 254 -7.65 12.15 -24.36
CA ARG A 254 -8.59 12.80 -25.27
C ARG A 254 -8.80 11.93 -26.50
N SER A 255 -10.02 11.95 -27.00
CA SER A 255 -10.42 11.17 -28.17
C SER A 255 -10.16 11.94 -29.46
N ASP A 256 -9.74 11.24 -30.50
CA ASP A 256 -9.63 11.83 -31.84
C ASP A 256 -11.02 12.14 -32.39
N MET A 257 -11.34 13.44 -32.48
CA MET A 257 -12.61 13.91 -33.00
C MET A 257 -12.52 14.38 -34.46
N SER A 258 -11.43 14.09 -35.18
CA SER A 258 -11.22 14.53 -36.57
C SER A 258 -12.33 14.06 -37.52
N ASN A 259 -12.81 12.83 -37.35
CA ASN A 259 -13.73 12.15 -38.28
C ASN A 259 -15.02 11.63 -37.65
N VAL A 260 -15.52 12.31 -36.61
CA VAL A 260 -16.79 11.90 -35.97
C VAL A 260 -18.03 12.32 -36.76
N ARG A 261 -19.10 11.52 -36.63
CA ARG A 261 -20.39 11.72 -37.31
C ARG A 261 -21.10 13.00 -36.85
N ASN A 262 -20.99 13.36 -35.57
CA ASN A 262 -21.64 14.54 -35.02
C ASN A 262 -20.84 15.82 -35.35
N PRO A 263 -21.40 16.77 -36.13
CA PRO A 263 -20.70 18.00 -36.50
C PRO A 263 -20.29 18.88 -35.31
N HIS A 264 -21.02 18.85 -34.20
CA HIS A 264 -20.73 19.67 -33.01
C HIS A 264 -19.46 19.23 -32.27
N LEU A 265 -18.99 18.01 -32.53
CA LEU A 265 -17.81 17.45 -31.88
C LEU A 265 -16.60 17.42 -32.80
N ARG A 266 -16.79 17.62 -34.11
CA ARG A 266 -15.75 17.42 -35.11
C ARG A 266 -14.61 18.43 -34.96
N GLY A 267 -13.38 17.95 -34.91
CA GLY A 267 -12.17 18.77 -34.83
C GLY A 267 -11.89 19.37 -33.46
N ARG A 268 -12.68 19.03 -32.43
CA ARG A 268 -12.39 19.43 -31.04
C ARG A 268 -11.31 18.53 -30.45
N ASP A 269 -10.40 19.15 -29.70
CA ASP A 269 -9.29 18.47 -29.03
C ASP A 269 -9.52 18.32 -27.52
N ASP A 270 -10.64 18.77 -26.97
CA ASP A 270 -10.94 18.79 -25.53
C ASP A 270 -11.96 17.71 -25.10
N ILE A 271 -12.24 16.76 -25.98
CA ILE A 271 -13.26 15.73 -25.78
C ILE A 271 -12.65 14.43 -25.28
N TYR A 272 -13.29 13.85 -24.26
CA TYR A 272 -13.09 12.48 -23.79
C TYR A 272 -14.30 11.62 -24.17
N LEU A 273 -14.12 10.31 -24.23
CA LEU A 273 -15.22 9.36 -24.44
C LEU A 273 -15.40 8.49 -23.20
N THR A 274 -16.66 8.36 -22.75
CA THR A 274 -17.03 7.37 -21.73
C THR A 274 -17.24 5.99 -22.34
N HIS A 275 -17.41 4.94 -21.51
CA HIS A 275 -17.65 3.55 -21.93
C HIS A 275 -18.84 3.36 -22.89
N GLY A 276 -19.74 4.35 -23.00
CA GLY A 276 -20.86 4.37 -23.94
C GLY A 276 -20.64 5.22 -25.21
N HIS A 277 -19.39 5.60 -25.53
CA HIS A 277 -19.03 6.49 -26.66
C HIS A 277 -19.70 7.87 -26.61
N THR A 278 -20.07 8.33 -25.41
CA THR A 278 -20.59 9.70 -25.23
C THR A 278 -19.42 10.67 -25.09
N GLY A 279 -19.40 11.70 -25.94
CA GLY A 279 -18.42 12.78 -25.87
C GLY A 279 -18.65 13.66 -24.65
N VAL A 280 -17.63 13.83 -23.82
CA VAL A 280 -17.67 14.62 -22.59
C VAL A 280 -16.47 15.56 -22.48
N ILE A 281 -16.61 16.61 -21.67
CA ILE A 281 -15.57 17.59 -21.35
C ILE A 281 -15.29 17.50 -19.85
N ALA A 282 -14.01 17.49 -19.49
CA ALA A 282 -13.59 17.48 -18.08
C ALA A 282 -13.51 18.90 -17.51
N GLU A 283 -14.33 19.17 -16.50
CA GLU A 283 -14.23 20.37 -15.65
C GLU A 283 -13.54 20.00 -14.33
N PHE A 284 -12.49 20.74 -13.96
CA PHE A 284 -11.73 20.48 -12.74
C PHE A 284 -11.99 21.55 -11.68
N ILE A 285 -12.42 21.12 -10.50
CA ILE A 285 -12.57 21.95 -9.31
C ILE A 285 -11.44 21.59 -8.35
N VAL A 286 -10.55 22.55 -8.09
CA VAL A 286 -9.38 22.37 -7.22
C VAL A 286 -9.61 23.11 -5.91
N ASN A 287 -9.60 22.37 -4.80
CA ASN A 287 -9.64 22.94 -3.46
C ASN A 287 -8.31 22.62 -2.76
N LYS A 288 -7.39 23.59 -2.77
CA LYS A 288 -6.05 23.44 -2.17
C LYS A 288 -6.11 23.28 -0.65
N GLU A 289 -6.98 24.01 0.03
CA GLU A 289 -7.16 23.93 1.49
C GLU A 289 -7.59 22.52 1.94
N LYS A 290 -8.56 21.94 1.24
CA LYS A 290 -9.04 20.57 1.48
C LYS A 290 -8.19 19.52 0.77
N ARG A 291 -7.13 19.93 0.06
CA ARG A 291 -6.20 19.06 -0.69
C ARG A 291 -6.93 18.09 -1.62
N THR A 292 -7.98 18.58 -2.28
CA THR A 292 -8.92 17.79 -3.07
C THR A 292 -9.05 18.36 -4.48
N VAL A 293 -9.04 17.48 -5.47
CA VAL A 293 -9.35 17.80 -6.87
C VAL A 293 -10.55 16.97 -7.30
N VAL A 294 -11.57 17.63 -7.85
CA VAL A 294 -12.78 16.98 -8.38
C VAL A 294 -12.82 17.19 -9.89
N CYS A 295 -13.07 16.11 -10.64
CA CYS A 295 -13.34 16.15 -12.07
C CYS A 295 -14.83 15.88 -12.31
N LEU A 296 -15.50 16.79 -13.00
CA LEU A 296 -16.87 16.62 -13.48
C LEU A 296 -16.84 16.43 -15.00
N LEU A 297 -17.39 15.33 -15.48
CA LEU A 297 -17.53 15.08 -16.92
C LEU A 297 -18.87 15.62 -17.39
N ARG A 298 -18.84 16.73 -18.12
CA ARG A 298 -20.04 17.32 -18.73
C ARG A 298 -20.26 16.79 -20.12
N ASN A 299 -21.50 16.55 -20.51
CA ASN A 299 -21.80 16.16 -21.87
C ASN A 299 -21.40 17.27 -22.85
N ALA A 300 -20.67 16.92 -23.91
CA ALA A 300 -20.10 17.89 -24.83
C ALA A 300 -21.15 18.61 -25.71
N VAL A 301 -22.34 18.02 -25.86
CA VAL A 301 -23.48 18.59 -26.61
C VAL A 301 -24.49 19.25 -25.67
N PHE A 302 -24.68 18.70 -24.47
CA PHE A 302 -25.60 19.21 -23.45
C PHE A 302 -24.86 19.49 -22.12
N PRO A 303 -24.12 20.61 -21.99
CA PRO A 303 -23.20 20.85 -20.87
C PRO A 303 -23.82 20.84 -19.46
N GLU A 304 -25.14 21.03 -19.36
CA GLU A 304 -25.90 20.93 -18.11
C GLU A 304 -25.96 19.49 -17.57
N MET A 305 -25.74 18.49 -18.42
CA MET A 305 -25.77 17.07 -18.04
C MET A 305 -24.39 16.59 -17.59
N ILE A 306 -24.29 16.21 -16.31
CA ILE A 306 -23.10 15.57 -15.75
C ILE A 306 -23.19 14.07 -16.01
N SER A 307 -22.20 13.53 -16.72
CA SER A 307 -22.11 12.13 -17.12
C SER A 307 -21.21 11.30 -16.21
N GLY A 308 -20.35 11.94 -15.42
CA GLY A 308 -19.42 11.25 -14.52
C GLY A 308 -18.74 12.20 -13.55
N ARG A 309 -18.24 11.64 -12.44
CA ARG A 309 -17.52 12.40 -11.41
C ARG A 309 -16.39 11.55 -10.84
N GLY A 310 -15.20 12.13 -10.78
CA GLY A 310 -14.05 11.54 -10.11
C GLY A 310 -13.47 12.50 -9.08
N ILE A 311 -12.95 11.94 -7.99
CA ILE A 311 -12.40 12.71 -6.86
C ILE A 311 -11.01 12.17 -6.55
N ALA A 312 -10.05 13.07 -6.42
CA ALA A 312 -8.72 12.79 -5.89
C ALA A 312 -8.52 13.60 -4.60
N LYS A 313 -8.15 12.92 -3.51
CA LYS A 313 -7.85 13.56 -2.23
C LYS A 313 -6.44 13.18 -1.81
N CYS A 314 -5.60 14.18 -1.61
CA CYS A 314 -4.21 14.01 -1.20
C CYS A 314 -4.14 13.81 0.33
N SER A 315 -3.32 12.87 0.79
CA SER A 315 -3.09 12.62 2.22
C SER A 315 -2.48 13.84 2.90
N PRO A 316 -2.83 14.18 4.16
CA PRO A 316 -2.17 15.22 4.93
C PRO A 316 -0.64 15.07 5.01
N ASP A 317 -0.14 13.84 4.97
CA ASP A 317 1.29 13.53 5.10
C ASP A 317 2.07 13.59 3.78
N ASP A 318 1.36 13.71 2.67
CA ASP A 318 1.92 13.78 1.32
C ASP A 318 2.20 15.25 0.90
N CYS A 319 2.75 15.49 -0.29
CA CYS A 319 2.88 16.82 -0.90
C CYS A 319 1.83 16.96 -2.01
N PHE A 320 1.01 18.01 -1.91
CA PHE A 320 -0.08 18.26 -2.86
C PHE A 320 0.48 18.64 -4.24
N ASN A 321 0.01 17.95 -5.29
CA ASN A 321 0.27 18.33 -6.66
C ASN A 321 -1.03 18.34 -7.48
N VAL A 322 -1.35 19.49 -8.08
CA VAL A 322 -2.60 19.69 -8.81
C VAL A 322 -2.68 18.81 -10.06
N HIS A 323 -1.57 18.55 -10.75
CA HIS A 323 -1.56 17.79 -12.00
C HIS A 323 -1.79 16.30 -11.74
N ILE A 324 -1.12 15.74 -10.73
CA ILE A 324 -1.35 14.37 -10.26
C ILE A 324 -2.81 14.23 -9.80
N GLY A 325 -3.31 15.20 -9.02
CA GLY A 325 -4.71 15.22 -8.58
C GLY A 325 -5.71 15.26 -9.74
N LYS A 326 -5.47 16.08 -10.76
CA LYS A 326 -6.31 16.16 -11.97
C LYS A 326 -6.30 14.84 -12.74
N ALA A 327 -5.15 14.21 -12.95
CA ALA A 327 -5.05 12.93 -13.66
C ALA A 327 -5.80 11.80 -12.93
N ILE A 328 -5.61 11.68 -11.61
CA ILE A 328 -6.35 10.70 -10.79
C ILE A 328 -7.86 10.97 -10.85
N ALA A 329 -8.28 12.22 -10.70
CA ALA A 329 -9.69 12.59 -10.72
C ALA A 329 -10.31 12.32 -12.10
N LEU A 330 -9.60 12.61 -13.19
CA LEU A 330 -10.06 12.34 -14.55
C LEU A 330 -10.22 10.85 -14.81
N ARG A 331 -9.21 10.04 -14.51
CA ARG A 331 -9.26 8.57 -14.70
C ARG A 331 -10.40 7.95 -13.92
N ARG A 332 -10.59 8.36 -12.66
CA ARG A 332 -11.73 7.92 -11.85
C ARG A 332 -13.07 8.35 -12.45
N ALA A 333 -13.16 9.55 -13.01
CA ALA A 333 -14.39 10.03 -13.63
C ALA A 333 -14.73 9.26 -14.92
N LEU A 334 -13.70 8.84 -15.68
CA LEU A 334 -13.79 8.04 -16.89
C LEU A 334 -13.90 6.52 -16.62
N GLU A 335 -13.90 6.10 -15.35
CA GLU A 335 -13.90 4.68 -14.94
C GLU A 335 -12.68 3.89 -15.46
N LEU A 336 -11.53 4.56 -15.55
CA LEU A 336 -10.25 3.97 -15.93
C LEU A 336 -9.40 3.65 -14.70
N ASP A 337 -8.55 2.63 -14.80
CA ASP A 337 -7.58 2.30 -13.78
C ASP A 337 -6.61 3.47 -13.55
N VAL A 338 -6.36 3.79 -12.28
CA VAL A 338 -5.42 4.83 -11.88
C VAL A 338 -4.01 4.21 -11.74
N PRO A 339 -3.01 4.69 -12.49
CA PRO A 339 -1.63 4.21 -12.35
C PRO A 339 -1.12 4.33 -10.91
N THR A 340 -0.50 3.26 -10.40
CA THR A 340 0.02 3.20 -9.02
C THR A 340 1.08 4.26 -8.75
N GLU A 341 1.84 4.66 -9.77
CA GLU A 341 2.84 5.73 -9.71
C GLU A 341 2.24 7.09 -9.30
N TYR A 342 0.96 7.36 -9.59
CA TYR A 342 0.27 8.57 -9.14
C TYR A 342 -0.11 8.52 -7.66
N LEU A 343 -0.22 7.31 -7.08
CA LEU A 343 -0.58 7.08 -5.67
C LEU A 343 0.64 6.94 -4.76
N THR A 344 1.81 6.70 -5.35
CA THR A 344 3.08 6.39 -4.64
C THR A 344 4.21 7.34 -5.03
N ALA A 345 3.88 8.50 -5.62
CA ALA A 345 4.85 9.49 -6.05
C ALA A 345 5.77 9.92 -4.87
N PRO A 346 7.10 9.96 -5.06
CA PRO A 346 8.03 10.35 -3.99
C PRO A 346 7.82 11.82 -3.61
N GLN A 347 8.19 12.20 -2.38
CA GLN A 347 8.16 13.61 -1.93
C GLN A 347 9.16 14.46 -2.74
N PRO A 348 8.84 15.74 -3.01
CA PRO A 348 9.81 16.65 -3.61
C PRO A 348 10.93 16.92 -2.59
N THR A 349 12.17 16.94 -3.09
CA THR A 349 13.37 17.14 -2.27
C THR A 349 14.04 18.48 -2.55
N GLU A 350 13.70 19.12 -3.67
CA GLU A 350 14.25 20.39 -4.11
C GLU A 350 13.17 21.47 -4.05
N VAL A 351 13.42 22.54 -3.30
CA VAL A 351 12.54 23.70 -3.22
C VAL A 351 12.72 24.55 -4.49
N ARG A 352 11.62 24.85 -5.18
CA ARG A 352 11.60 25.65 -6.40
C ARG A 352 10.74 26.90 -6.22
N VAL A 353 10.99 27.91 -7.04
CA VAL A 353 10.15 29.11 -7.08
C VAL A 353 8.72 28.71 -7.47
N GLY A 354 7.74 29.21 -6.71
CA GLY A 354 6.33 28.89 -6.87
C GLY A 354 5.81 27.76 -5.97
N ASP A 355 6.69 27.00 -5.30
CA ASP A 355 6.26 25.98 -4.34
C ASP A 355 5.69 26.63 -3.08
N VAL A 356 4.73 25.97 -2.43
CA VAL A 356 4.29 26.31 -1.07
C VAL A 356 5.04 25.43 -0.11
N VAL A 357 5.72 26.06 0.85
CA VAL A 357 6.44 25.36 1.90
C VAL A 357 5.90 25.72 3.28
N LYS A 358 6.23 24.89 4.25
CA LYS A 358 6.01 25.11 5.68
C LYS A 358 7.36 25.15 6.38
N ALA A 359 7.61 26.19 7.16
CA ALA A 359 8.77 26.25 8.04
C ALA A 359 8.63 25.21 9.16
N ILE A 360 9.72 24.49 9.45
CA ILE A 360 9.75 23.40 10.44
C ILE A 360 10.68 23.72 11.63
N ASP A 361 11.30 24.90 11.63
CA ASP A 361 12.10 25.40 12.73
C ASP A 361 12.18 26.93 12.74
N GLY A 362 12.82 27.47 13.79
CA GLY A 362 13.11 28.90 13.93
C GLY A 362 11.90 29.76 14.30
N VAL A 363 12.04 31.07 14.08
CA VAL A 363 11.04 32.09 14.48
C VAL A 363 9.74 31.99 13.66
N HIS A 364 9.77 31.26 12.54
CA HIS A 364 8.65 31.08 11.65
C HIS A 364 8.06 29.66 11.70
N ASP A 365 8.45 28.84 12.69
CA ASP A 365 7.98 27.46 12.83
C ASP A 365 6.44 27.34 12.72
N GLY A 366 5.99 26.35 11.96
CA GLY A 366 4.59 26.06 11.72
C GLY A 366 3.93 26.91 10.64
N ALA A 367 4.53 28.03 10.24
CA ALA A 367 3.93 28.92 9.27
C ALA A 367 4.22 28.45 7.82
N SER A 368 3.29 28.72 6.89
CA SER A 368 3.43 28.39 5.46
C SER A 368 3.53 29.62 4.55
N GLY A 369 4.23 29.50 3.42
CA GLY A 369 4.42 30.58 2.45
C GLY A 369 4.82 30.10 1.05
N ILE A 370 4.67 30.96 0.06
CA ILE A 370 5.04 30.68 -1.35
C ILE A 370 6.48 31.08 -1.58
N VAL A 371 7.30 30.20 -2.17
CA VAL A 371 8.69 30.48 -2.53
C VAL A 371 8.75 31.52 -3.65
N GLU A 372 9.42 32.63 -3.41
CA GLU A 372 9.64 33.68 -4.42
C GLU A 372 11.03 33.63 -5.03
N SER A 373 12.05 33.21 -4.26
CA SER A 373 13.41 33.06 -4.78
C SER A 373 14.22 32.02 -3.99
N VAL A 374 15.22 31.45 -4.67
CA VAL A 374 16.16 30.45 -4.15
C VAL A 374 17.58 30.93 -4.47
N GLY A 375 18.45 31.17 -3.46
CA GLY A 375 19.86 31.49 -3.70
C GLY A 375 20.60 32.20 -2.56
N ASP A 376 21.83 32.65 -2.85
CA ASP A 376 22.59 33.60 -2.02
C ASP A 376 21.93 34.98 -2.17
N THR A 377 21.01 35.32 -1.26
CA THR A 377 20.33 36.62 -1.32
C THR A 377 21.33 37.73 -1.00
N SER A 378 21.64 38.58 -1.98
CA SER A 378 22.58 39.70 -1.87
C SER A 378 22.13 40.83 -0.93
N PHE A 379 20.97 40.69 -0.29
CA PHE A 379 20.41 41.66 0.65
C PHE A 379 20.34 41.04 2.05
N ILE A 380 21.35 41.36 2.87
CA ILE A 380 21.54 41.13 4.32
C ILE A 380 22.70 40.15 4.60
N ASN A 381 23.66 40.59 5.42
CA ASN A 381 24.93 39.91 5.74
C ASN A 381 24.73 38.46 6.23
N GLY A 382 24.92 37.47 5.34
CA GLY A 382 25.02 36.04 5.68
C GLY A 382 24.80 35.12 4.47
N ALA A 383 25.54 34.02 4.40
CA ALA A 383 25.52 33.07 3.26
C ALA A 383 24.22 32.22 3.19
N ASN A 384 23.59 32.22 2.01
CA ASN A 384 22.53 31.38 1.44
C ASN A 384 21.17 31.33 2.20
N GLY A 385 20.07 31.68 1.52
CA GLY A 385 18.72 31.65 2.09
C GLY A 385 17.56 31.61 1.08
N LEU A 386 16.42 31.04 1.49
CA LEU A 386 15.17 31.07 0.73
C LEU A 386 14.35 32.31 1.08
N VAL A 387 13.64 32.88 0.09
CA VAL A 387 12.67 33.96 0.31
C VAL A 387 11.26 33.49 -0.02
N PHE A 388 10.31 33.75 0.87
CA PHE A 388 8.91 33.35 0.71
C PHE A 388 7.98 34.52 0.96
N ARG A 389 6.82 34.53 0.30
CA ARG A 389 5.70 35.41 0.61
C ARG A 389 4.75 34.73 1.59
N ASN A 390 4.37 35.46 2.64
CA ASN A 390 3.36 35.06 3.61
C ASN A 390 2.22 36.09 3.66
N ALA A 391 1.06 35.67 3.16
CA ALA A 391 -0.17 36.46 3.16
C ALA A 391 -0.75 36.72 4.58
N GLU A 392 -0.52 35.83 5.56
CA GLU A 392 -0.97 36.04 6.95
C GLU A 392 -0.21 37.21 7.59
N TYR A 393 1.07 37.37 7.28
CA TYR A 393 1.91 38.47 7.78
C TYR A 393 1.72 39.78 7.01
N GLU A 394 1.30 39.74 5.74
CA GLU A 394 0.96 40.95 4.96
C GLU A 394 -0.20 41.75 5.60
N ASN A 395 -1.08 41.09 6.35
CA ASN A 395 -2.19 41.71 7.06
C ASN A 395 -1.78 42.38 8.39
N LEU A 396 -0.56 42.11 8.89
CA LEU A 396 0.01 42.71 10.09
C LEU A 396 0.82 43.96 9.73
N LYS A 397 0.11 45.10 9.63
CA LYS A 397 0.60 46.49 9.51
C LYS A 397 2.14 46.68 9.43
N GLY A 398 2.64 46.78 8.20
CA GLY A 398 3.86 47.55 7.89
C GLY A 398 5.17 46.75 7.76
N TYR A 399 5.16 45.44 7.94
CA TYR A 399 6.27 44.58 7.56
C TYR A 399 5.98 43.95 6.20
N SER A 400 6.93 43.98 5.26
CA SER A 400 6.84 43.13 4.07
C SER A 400 6.71 41.69 4.57
N GLY A 401 5.61 41.00 4.24
CA GLY A 401 5.30 39.64 4.70
C GLY A 401 6.25 38.58 4.11
N CYS A 402 7.52 38.90 3.94
CA CYS A 402 8.53 38.03 3.38
C CYS A 402 9.33 37.36 4.49
N TRP A 403 9.44 36.03 4.45
CA TRP A 403 10.43 35.31 5.25
C TRP A 403 11.71 35.17 4.46
N THR A 404 12.84 35.38 5.12
CA THR A 404 14.17 35.30 4.51
C THR A 404 15.06 34.42 5.39
N TYR A 405 16.13 33.86 4.81
CA TYR A 405 17.14 33.09 5.55
C TYR A 405 16.66 31.81 6.23
N LEU A 406 15.55 31.22 5.74
CA LEU A 406 15.13 29.91 6.23
C LEU A 406 16.01 28.82 5.62
N LYS A 407 16.49 27.93 6.49
CA LYS A 407 17.34 26.79 6.13
C LYS A 407 16.54 25.49 6.01
N ASN A 408 15.53 25.32 6.85
CA ASN A 408 14.77 24.08 6.94
C ASN A 408 13.29 24.34 6.66
N VAL A 409 12.80 23.79 5.55
CA VAL A 409 11.40 23.89 5.15
C VAL A 409 10.91 22.56 4.60
N LYS A 410 9.62 22.28 4.77
CA LYS A 410 8.93 21.15 4.17
C LYS A 410 8.08 21.66 3.00
N ILE A 411 8.25 21.08 1.82
CA ILE A 411 7.38 21.38 0.67
C ILE A 411 6.02 20.71 0.89
N ILE A 412 4.95 21.49 0.78
CA ILE A 412 3.57 21.02 1.04
C ILE A 412 2.67 21.11 -0.19
N ASP A 413 2.99 21.98 -1.16
CA ASP A 413 2.38 22.04 -2.50
C ASP A 413 3.47 22.36 -3.53
N ASP A 414 3.69 21.46 -4.48
CA ASP A 414 4.69 21.60 -5.56
C ASP A 414 4.03 21.76 -6.95
N SER A 415 2.82 22.28 -6.99
CA SER A 415 2.01 22.45 -8.21
C SER A 415 2.53 23.52 -9.20
N ASN A 416 3.80 23.90 -9.14
CA ASN A 416 4.42 25.09 -9.74
C ASN A 416 3.65 25.69 -10.95
N PRO A 417 3.11 26.92 -10.84
CA PRO A 417 2.26 27.54 -11.86
C PRO A 417 2.97 27.91 -13.18
N GLN A 418 4.30 27.77 -13.29
CA GLN A 418 5.02 28.08 -14.54
C GLN A 418 4.83 27.05 -15.67
N SER A 419 4.10 25.96 -15.43
CA SER A 419 3.68 25.01 -16.46
C SER A 419 2.27 25.34 -16.94
N ALA A 420 2.16 26.26 -17.90
CA ALA A 420 0.91 26.64 -18.56
C ALA A 420 0.17 25.44 -19.21
N TYR A 421 -1.14 25.63 -19.42
CA TYR A 421 -2.17 24.74 -19.99
C TYR A 421 -2.90 23.84 -19.00
N VAL A 422 -3.98 24.36 -18.40
CA VAL A 422 -5.39 24.10 -18.75
C VAL A 422 -6.19 25.20 -18.08
N SER A 423 -7.05 25.90 -18.84
CA SER A 423 -7.90 27.02 -18.42
C SER A 423 -8.36 26.92 -16.96
N GLU A 424 -7.81 27.80 -16.13
CA GLU A 424 -8.31 28.07 -14.78
C GLU A 424 -9.68 28.74 -14.91
N VAL A 425 -10.73 28.06 -14.44
CA VAL A 425 -11.96 28.75 -14.03
C VAL A 425 -11.82 28.96 -12.53
N THR A 426 -11.50 30.20 -12.17
CA THR A 426 -11.70 30.75 -10.82
C THR A 426 -13.14 30.51 -10.40
N ALA A 427 -13.36 29.73 -9.34
CA ALA A 427 -14.64 29.74 -8.67
C ALA A 427 -14.80 31.09 -7.95
N VAL A 428 -15.85 31.81 -8.32
CA VAL A 428 -16.31 33.05 -7.70
C VAL A 428 -17.22 32.70 -6.51
N ALA A 429 -17.02 33.44 -5.42
CA ALA A 429 -17.76 33.55 -4.15
C ALA A 429 -17.46 32.49 -3.09
#